data_AF-A0A7J6UIM2-F1
#
_entry.id   AF-A0A7J6UIM2-F1
#
_cell.length_a   1.000
_cell.length_b   1.000
_cell.length_c   1.000
_cell.angle_alpha   90.00
_cell.angle_beta   90.00
_cell.angle_gamma   90.00
#
_symmetry.space_group_name_H-M   'P 1'
#
loop_
_entity.id
_entity.type
_entity.pdbx_description
1 polymer ?
#
loop_
_entity_poly.entity_id
_entity_poly.type
_entity_poly.pdbx_seq_one_letter_code
_entity_poly.pdbx_strand_id
1 'polypeptide(L)'
;MATIHGGSAGSLPGPVLVRTSRFLIDALYIELENMGLPVVRNIGNLQRSYEGVFISSASPEDLFKVVYRSRMAHSVLGLLQHDGRHEACDRNGLYRWVKNEIPFREVLPSFVPDSSFWVRLADGDYSTEMSMRDAEVQRAARQGIQSYFHKKFGSVPRALREQSDYMFFITPPSSECGGGVGLWVDYSYRNGAKSLNSTEAHGPSPEDKRCPGKHLRGSVAAAILCGARYVPGRDVLVDPYCEDGGTLLVEARRWAQRLDPGVHADAASSKPLAFPGSEDLWRALVEESASRQLGSDTTARVFGACVDPVNRAKARRGLPGGIVSAAPLLEYVPPEPPTLILTRSPQRAWSSPDVAGEWMAELKEWASGFRRPRVFVLHGPGQPLCDAQEVLYLGHYGSLYRVLPEASRL
;
A
#
# COMPACT_ATOMS: atom_id res chain seq x y z
N MET A 1 23.95 8.32 20.26
CA MET A 1 23.76 6.93 20.70
C MET A 1 22.63 6.93 21.71
N ALA A 2 21.43 6.53 21.31
CA ALA A 2 20.30 6.41 22.22
C ALA A 2 20.31 4.98 22.79
N THR A 3 20.60 4.88 24.08
CA THR A 3 20.62 3.66 24.86
C THR A 3 19.18 3.19 25.09
N ILE A 4 18.84 2.00 24.60
CA ILE A 4 17.60 1.30 24.96
C ILE A 4 17.85 0.70 26.35
N HIS A 5 17.43 1.41 27.41
CA HIS A 5 17.45 0.88 28.75
C HIS A 5 16.22 0.00 29.00
N GLY A 6 16.46 -1.25 29.42
CA GLY A 6 15.47 -2.11 30.03
C GLY A 6 15.17 -1.71 31.48
N GLY A 7 13.91 -1.81 31.88
CA GLY A 7 13.46 -1.61 33.26
C GLY A 7 11.94 -1.63 33.42
N SER A 8 11.42 -2.81 33.80
CA SER A 8 10.15 -3.17 34.48
C SER A 8 8.83 -2.42 34.25
N ALA A 9 7.79 -3.22 33.94
CA ALA A 9 6.37 -3.03 34.25
C ALA A 9 5.71 -1.74 33.70
N GLY A 10 5.31 -1.81 32.42
CA GLY A 10 4.54 -0.77 31.74
C GLY A 10 4.78 -0.88 30.23
N SER A 11 4.05 -1.79 29.59
CA SER A 11 4.17 -2.18 28.19
C SER A 11 4.20 -0.96 27.25
N LEU A 12 5.29 -0.77 26.52
CA LEU A 12 5.15 -0.27 25.15
C LEU A 12 4.35 -1.34 24.40
N PRO A 13 3.15 -1.04 23.86
CA PRO A 13 2.60 -1.95 22.87
C PRO A 13 3.61 -2.00 21.72
N GLY A 14 3.96 -3.21 21.29
CA GLY A 14 5.03 -3.43 20.32
C GLY A 14 4.87 -2.54 19.08
N PRO A 15 5.98 -2.08 18.46
CA PRO A 15 5.92 -1.21 17.30
C PRO A 15 4.99 -1.80 16.23
N VAL A 16 4.12 -0.95 15.68
CA VAL A 16 3.25 -1.32 14.56
C VAL A 16 3.94 -0.91 13.28
N LEU A 17 4.09 -1.84 12.36
CA LEU A 17 4.66 -1.62 11.03
C LEU A 17 3.54 -1.55 9.99
N VAL A 18 3.40 -0.39 9.36
CA VAL A 18 2.52 -0.21 8.21
C VAL A 18 3.34 -0.48 6.94
N ARG A 19 3.15 -1.64 6.32
CA ARG A 19 3.94 -2.05 5.15
C ARG A 19 3.42 -1.41 3.88
N THR A 20 4.32 -1.08 2.97
CA THR A 20 4.03 -0.64 1.60
C THR A 20 5.18 -1.03 0.65
N SER A 21 5.12 -0.66 -0.62
CA SER A 21 6.30 -0.81 -1.49
C SER A 21 7.36 0.24 -1.15
N ARG A 22 8.66 -0.10 -1.26
CA ARG A 22 9.77 0.82 -0.93
C ARG A 22 9.63 2.22 -1.51
N PHE A 23 9.17 2.32 -2.76
CA PHE A 23 8.99 3.60 -3.47
C PHE A 23 7.73 4.39 -3.05
N LEU A 24 6.88 3.83 -2.19
CA LEU A 24 5.69 4.48 -1.62
C LEU A 24 5.89 4.92 -0.17
N ILE A 25 7.04 4.62 0.45
CA ILE A 25 7.28 4.90 1.88
C ILE A 25 7.06 6.38 2.20
N ASP A 26 7.63 7.30 1.41
CA ASP A 26 7.50 8.74 1.66
C ASP A 26 6.06 9.23 1.50
N ALA A 27 5.31 8.67 0.56
CA ALA A 27 3.91 9.01 0.35
C ALA A 27 3.02 8.46 1.48
N LEU A 28 3.27 7.22 1.92
CA LEU A 28 2.61 6.61 3.07
C LEU A 28 2.88 7.41 4.34
N TYR A 29 4.12 7.89 4.49
CA TYR A 29 4.53 8.71 5.62
C TYR A 29 3.62 9.95 5.77
N ILE A 30 3.42 10.69 4.67
CA ILE A 30 2.53 11.86 4.61
C ILE A 30 1.08 11.46 4.88
N GLU A 31 0.62 10.34 4.33
CA GLU A 31 -0.74 9.83 4.57
C GLU A 31 -0.99 9.55 6.06
N LEU A 32 -0.07 8.87 6.74
CA LEU A 32 -0.21 8.52 8.16
C LEU A 32 -0.17 9.76 9.07
N GLU A 33 0.66 10.76 8.75
CA GLU A 33 0.66 12.03 9.49
C GLU A 33 -0.63 12.82 9.31
N ASN A 34 -1.19 12.83 8.09
CA ASN A 34 -2.47 13.47 7.82
C ASN A 34 -3.64 12.77 8.55
N MET A 35 -3.49 11.49 8.90
CA MET A 35 -4.42 10.77 9.78
C MET A 35 -4.23 11.09 11.28
N GLY A 36 -3.23 11.91 11.62
CA GLY A 36 -2.88 12.28 12.99
C GLY A 36 -2.17 11.17 13.76
N LEU A 37 -1.53 10.22 13.07
CA LEU A 37 -0.88 9.09 13.71
C LEU A 37 0.54 9.45 14.19
N PRO A 38 1.00 8.89 15.33
CA PRO A 38 2.34 9.16 15.84
C PRO A 38 3.38 8.34 15.06
N VAL A 39 3.87 8.91 13.96
CA VAL A 39 4.84 8.26 13.07
C VAL A 39 6.27 8.40 13.59
N VAL A 40 7.06 7.31 13.55
CA VAL A 40 8.43 7.29 14.07
C VAL A 40 9.45 7.66 12.98
N ARG A 41 10.04 8.87 13.02
CA ARG A 41 10.92 9.43 11.96
C ARG A 41 12.40 9.00 12.00
N ASN A 42 12.91 8.52 13.13
CA ASN A 42 14.36 8.32 13.34
C ASN A 42 14.87 6.91 12.99
N ILE A 43 14.22 6.25 12.05
CA ILE A 43 14.51 4.84 11.74
C ILE A 43 14.61 4.58 10.22
N GLY A 44 15.10 5.56 9.46
CA GLY A 44 15.04 5.58 7.99
C GLY A 44 15.61 4.34 7.30
N ASN A 45 16.71 3.77 7.81
CA ASN A 45 17.25 2.55 7.22
C ASN A 45 16.36 1.33 7.49
N LEU A 46 15.80 1.20 8.70
CA LEU A 46 14.87 0.13 9.04
C LEU A 46 13.54 0.25 8.29
N GLN A 47 13.04 1.45 8.08
CA GLN A 47 11.82 1.65 7.26
C GLN A 47 12.00 1.12 5.85
N ARG A 48 13.20 1.29 5.27
CA ARG A 48 13.55 0.73 3.96
C ARG A 48 13.75 -0.78 4.00
N SER A 49 14.38 -1.30 5.06
CA SER A 49 14.62 -2.74 5.25
C SER A 49 13.32 -3.53 5.45
N TYR A 50 12.36 -2.98 6.18
CA TYR A 50 11.06 -3.59 6.48
C TYR A 50 9.95 -3.20 5.47
N GLU A 51 10.29 -2.36 4.49
CA GLU A 51 9.39 -1.84 3.47
C GLU A 51 8.11 -1.25 4.07
N GLY A 52 8.26 -0.26 4.95
CA GLY A 52 7.12 0.30 5.64
C GLY A 52 7.46 1.43 6.59
N VAL A 53 6.43 1.94 7.25
CA VAL A 53 6.50 3.04 8.20
C VAL A 53 6.06 2.55 9.56
N PHE A 54 6.86 2.84 10.59
CA PHE A 54 6.53 2.52 11.97
C PHE A 54 5.66 3.60 12.60
N ILE A 55 4.63 3.17 13.32
CA ILE A 55 3.82 4.02 14.20
C ILE A 55 3.93 3.52 15.64
N SER A 56 3.92 4.45 16.61
CA SER A 56 4.05 4.12 18.03
C SER A 56 2.72 3.88 18.75
N SER A 57 1.60 3.98 18.03
CA SER A 57 0.26 3.73 18.58
C SER A 57 -0.16 2.29 18.31
N ALA A 58 -0.77 1.68 19.33
CA ALA A 58 -1.52 0.43 19.20
C ALA A 58 -2.99 0.60 19.62
N SER A 59 -3.48 1.83 19.65
CA SER A 59 -4.91 2.07 19.86
C SER A 59 -5.70 1.37 18.73
N PRO A 60 -6.74 0.60 19.07
CA PRO A 60 -7.67 0.05 18.09
C PRO A 60 -8.18 1.10 17.10
N GLU A 61 -8.50 2.30 17.55
CA GLU A 61 -9.01 3.40 16.73
C GLU A 61 -7.96 3.88 15.71
N ASP A 62 -6.70 3.99 16.13
CA ASP A 62 -5.59 4.36 15.24
C ASP A 62 -5.29 3.27 14.22
N LEU A 63 -5.28 2.01 14.65
CA LEU A 63 -5.13 0.86 13.76
C LEU A 63 -6.28 0.77 12.77
N PHE A 64 -7.50 1.07 13.20
CA PHE A 64 -8.67 1.13 12.32
C PHE A 64 -8.46 2.16 11.22
N LYS A 65 -7.96 3.37 11.54
CA LYS A 65 -7.69 4.41 10.53
C LYS A 65 -6.77 3.86 9.43
N VAL A 66 -5.69 3.15 9.81
CA VAL A 66 -4.77 2.59 8.81
C VAL A 66 -5.42 1.44 8.04
N VAL A 67 -5.97 0.45 8.74
CA VAL A 67 -6.55 -0.77 8.15
C VAL A 67 -7.74 -0.44 7.24
N TYR A 68 -8.50 0.60 7.55
CA TYR A 68 -9.73 0.93 6.82
C TYR A 68 -9.55 2.07 5.82
N ARG A 69 -8.71 3.08 6.12
CA ARG A 69 -8.64 4.35 5.37
C ARG A 69 -7.36 4.53 4.56
N SER A 70 -6.28 3.80 4.85
CA SER A 70 -5.03 3.93 4.10
C SER A 70 -5.18 3.43 2.67
N ARG A 71 -4.72 4.25 1.72
CA ARG A 71 -4.66 3.94 0.28
C ARG A 71 -3.32 3.34 -0.12
N MET A 72 -2.30 3.55 0.71
CA MET A 72 -0.92 3.21 0.36
C MET A 72 -0.41 1.98 1.12
N ALA A 73 -1.02 1.64 2.26
CA ALA A 73 -0.65 0.47 3.03
C ALA A 73 -1.05 -0.83 2.33
N HIS A 74 -0.15 -1.82 2.32
CA HIS A 74 -0.45 -3.18 1.90
C HIS A 74 -0.94 -4.04 3.07
N SER A 75 -0.31 -3.87 4.22
CA SER A 75 -0.69 -4.55 5.46
C SER A 75 -0.27 -3.75 6.69
N VAL A 76 -0.88 -4.08 7.82
CA VAL A 76 -0.59 -3.49 9.13
C VAL A 76 -0.15 -4.61 10.06
N LEU A 77 1.11 -4.59 10.47
CA LEU A 77 1.72 -5.66 11.27
C LEU A 77 1.95 -5.20 12.71
N GLY A 78 1.47 -5.98 13.68
CA GLY A 78 1.82 -5.83 15.08
C GLY A 78 2.97 -6.75 15.46
N LEU A 79 4.01 -6.21 16.11
CA LEU A 79 5.09 -7.04 16.65
C LEU A 79 4.58 -7.88 17.82
N LEU A 80 4.70 -9.20 17.73
CA LEU A 80 4.40 -10.09 18.86
C LEU A 80 5.60 -10.23 19.79
N GLN A 81 6.78 -10.47 19.22
CA GLN A 81 8.02 -10.62 19.97
C GLN A 81 9.21 -10.40 19.05
N HIS A 82 10.25 -9.75 19.57
CA HIS A 82 11.58 -9.67 18.94
C HIS A 82 12.58 -10.54 19.71
N ASP A 83 13.42 -11.26 18.99
CA ASP A 83 14.53 -12.03 19.54
C ASP A 83 15.71 -11.10 19.87
N GLY A 84 15.63 -10.39 20.99
CA GLY A 84 16.72 -9.53 21.46
C GLY A 84 17.98 -10.30 21.93
N ARG A 85 17.95 -11.64 21.96
CA ARG A 85 19.08 -12.48 22.42
C ARG A 85 19.82 -13.16 21.28
N HIS A 86 19.35 -13.03 20.04
CA HIS A 86 19.92 -13.68 18.86
C HIS A 86 20.01 -15.20 19.00
N GLU A 87 19.04 -15.81 19.68
CA GLU A 87 18.97 -17.26 19.86
C GLU A 87 18.34 -17.95 18.63
N ALA A 88 17.63 -17.20 17.78
CA ALA A 88 16.90 -17.71 16.63
C ALA A 88 17.76 -17.82 15.34
N CYS A 89 19.08 -17.95 15.43
CA CYS A 89 20.00 -17.95 14.28
C CYS A 89 20.02 -19.25 13.46
N ASP A 90 19.39 -20.32 13.93
CA ASP A 90 19.28 -21.59 13.20
C ASP A 90 17.87 -22.19 13.35
N ARG A 91 17.62 -23.32 12.66
CA ARG A 91 16.30 -23.99 12.68
C ARG A 91 15.83 -24.37 14.08
N ASN A 92 16.72 -24.88 14.93
CA ASN A 92 16.40 -25.35 16.27
C ASN A 92 16.26 -24.18 17.26
N GLY A 93 17.06 -23.13 17.08
CA GLY A 93 16.98 -21.87 17.80
C GLY A 93 15.65 -21.18 17.52
N LEU A 94 15.29 -20.98 16.25
CA LEU A 94 14.03 -20.38 15.85
C LEU A 94 12.82 -21.17 16.38
N TYR A 95 12.85 -22.51 16.26
CA TYR A 95 11.80 -23.37 16.83
C TYR A 95 11.66 -23.17 18.35
N ARG A 96 12.77 -23.17 19.10
CA ARG A 96 12.78 -23.04 20.56
C ARG A 96 12.30 -21.66 21.00
N TRP A 97 12.78 -20.61 20.33
CA TRP A 97 12.37 -19.23 20.60
C TRP A 97 10.86 -19.06 20.39
N VAL A 98 10.34 -19.46 19.22
CA VAL A 98 8.89 -19.36 18.95
C VAL A 98 8.06 -20.16 19.95
N LYS A 99 8.53 -21.35 20.33
CA LYS A 99 7.82 -22.25 21.26
C LYS A 99 7.79 -21.75 22.69
N ASN A 100 8.86 -21.12 23.17
CA ASN A 100 9.06 -20.87 24.60
C ASN A 100 8.95 -19.39 24.96
N GLU A 101 9.39 -18.49 24.08
CA GLU A 101 9.59 -17.07 24.41
C GLU A 101 8.43 -16.19 23.94
N ILE A 102 7.56 -16.67 23.07
CA ILE A 102 6.45 -15.87 22.52
C ILE A 102 5.19 -16.08 23.38
N PRO A 103 4.68 -15.03 24.06
CA PRO A 103 3.56 -15.17 24.97
C PRO A 103 2.22 -15.06 24.23
N PHE A 104 1.95 -15.95 23.26
CA PHE A 104 0.79 -15.85 22.34
C PHE A 104 -0.55 -15.53 23.01
N ARG A 105 -0.80 -16.03 24.23
CA ARG A 105 -2.07 -15.77 24.94
C ARG A 105 -2.19 -14.37 25.51
N GLU A 106 -1.08 -13.74 25.85
CA GLU A 106 -1.04 -12.41 26.42
C GLU A 106 -1.10 -11.36 25.31
N VAL A 107 -0.37 -11.60 24.21
CA VAL A 107 -0.27 -10.63 23.10
C VAL A 107 -1.31 -10.85 22.00
N LEU A 108 -1.90 -12.04 21.88
CA LEU A 108 -2.94 -12.35 20.89
C LEU A 108 -4.00 -13.32 21.47
N PRO A 109 -4.83 -12.87 22.43
CA PRO A 109 -5.77 -13.74 23.15
C PRO A 109 -6.79 -14.47 22.26
N SER A 110 -7.15 -13.86 21.12
CA SER A 110 -8.08 -14.42 20.14
C SER A 110 -7.51 -15.61 19.36
N PHE A 111 -6.17 -15.80 19.38
CA PHE A 111 -5.53 -16.94 18.75
C PHE A 111 -5.61 -18.16 19.67
N VAL A 112 -6.48 -19.09 19.30
CA VAL A 112 -6.86 -20.26 20.11
C VAL A 112 -6.48 -21.56 19.37
N PRO A 113 -6.48 -22.72 20.05
CA PRO A 113 -6.12 -23.97 19.40
C PRO A 113 -6.99 -24.37 18.20
N ASP A 114 -8.24 -23.89 18.11
CA ASP A 114 -9.13 -24.21 16.98
C ASP A 114 -8.89 -23.30 15.76
N SER A 115 -8.10 -22.23 15.93
CA SER A 115 -7.74 -21.31 14.87
C SER A 115 -6.88 -21.98 13.81
N SER A 116 -6.94 -21.42 12.60
CA SER A 116 -6.03 -21.73 11.51
C SER A 116 -5.05 -20.59 11.27
N PHE A 117 -3.84 -20.91 10.81
CA PHE A 117 -2.82 -19.89 10.58
C PHE A 117 -1.87 -20.22 9.44
N TRP A 118 -1.26 -19.18 8.90
CA TRP A 118 -0.13 -19.28 7.98
C TRP A 118 1.05 -18.43 8.44
N VAL A 119 2.26 -18.84 8.07
CA VAL A 119 3.51 -18.10 8.33
C VAL A 119 4.11 -17.70 6.99
N ARG A 120 4.28 -16.39 6.78
CA ARG A 120 5.01 -15.80 5.67
C ARG A 120 6.35 -15.26 6.12
N LEU A 121 7.22 -15.06 5.15
CA LEU A 121 8.46 -14.33 5.33
C LEU A 121 8.24 -12.91 4.84
N ALA A 122 8.75 -11.94 5.58
CA ALA A 122 9.02 -10.62 5.05
C ALA A 122 10.20 -10.70 4.08
N ASP A 123 10.30 -9.74 3.17
CA ASP A 123 11.38 -9.69 2.19
C ASP A 123 12.73 -9.51 2.88
N GLY A 124 13.71 -10.34 2.53
CA GLY A 124 15.04 -10.33 3.13
C GLY A 124 15.82 -11.63 2.91
N ASP A 125 17.10 -11.63 3.24
CA ASP A 125 18.01 -12.75 2.99
C ASP A 125 18.18 -13.65 4.21
N TYR A 126 17.27 -14.61 4.37
CA TYR A 126 17.34 -15.61 5.45
C TYR A 126 18.47 -16.61 5.27
N SER A 127 18.96 -16.78 4.03
CA SER A 127 19.99 -17.76 3.72
C SER A 127 21.35 -17.32 4.23
N THR A 128 21.67 -16.04 4.06
CA THR A 128 22.91 -15.45 4.59
C THR A 128 22.79 -15.13 6.07
N GLU A 129 21.67 -14.55 6.52
CA GLU A 129 21.53 -14.08 7.91
C GLU A 129 21.27 -15.22 8.92
N MET A 130 20.63 -16.32 8.49
CA MET A 130 20.22 -17.41 9.39
C MET A 130 20.71 -18.79 8.95
N SER A 131 21.50 -18.87 7.86
CA SER A 131 21.92 -20.16 7.28
C SER A 131 20.74 -21.11 6.99
N MET A 132 19.56 -20.56 6.66
CA MET A 132 18.34 -21.32 6.44
C MET A 132 17.68 -20.94 5.12
N ARG A 133 17.09 -21.93 4.45
CA ARG A 133 16.19 -21.65 3.32
C ARG A 133 14.85 -21.16 3.84
N ASP A 134 14.15 -20.37 3.03
CA ASP A 134 12.80 -19.85 3.33
C ASP A 134 11.83 -20.93 3.85
N ALA A 135 11.81 -22.09 3.20
CA ALA A 135 10.95 -23.20 3.57
C ALA A 135 11.28 -23.78 4.96
N GLU A 136 12.53 -23.69 5.39
CA GLU A 136 13.00 -24.15 6.70
C GLU A 136 12.59 -23.17 7.80
N VAL A 137 12.73 -21.86 7.56
CA VAL A 137 12.25 -20.80 8.46
C VAL A 137 10.75 -20.93 8.69
N GLN A 138 9.96 -21.03 7.62
CA GLN A 138 8.51 -21.21 7.70
C GLN A 138 8.11 -22.51 8.43
N ARG A 139 8.87 -23.60 8.23
CA ARG A 139 8.60 -24.88 8.90
C ARG A 139 8.92 -24.81 10.39
N ALA A 140 10.08 -24.28 10.76
CA ALA A 140 10.52 -24.15 12.15
C ALA A 140 9.53 -23.33 12.97
N ALA A 141 9.10 -22.19 12.44
CA ALA A 141 8.13 -21.32 13.09
C ALA A 141 6.75 -21.96 13.24
N ARG A 142 6.22 -22.58 12.18
CA ARG A 142 4.94 -23.30 12.26
C ARG A 142 4.98 -24.40 13.33
N GLN A 143 6.06 -25.19 13.36
CA GLN A 143 6.26 -26.22 14.37
C GLN A 143 6.39 -25.64 15.77
N GLY A 144 7.06 -24.50 15.93
CA GLY A 144 7.20 -23.78 17.20
C GLY A 144 5.84 -23.34 17.74
N ILE A 145 5.02 -22.70 16.90
CA ILE A 145 3.65 -22.27 17.24
C ILE A 145 2.81 -23.47 17.67
N GLN A 146 2.76 -24.52 16.85
CA GLN A 146 1.98 -25.72 17.19
C GLN A 146 2.48 -26.37 18.48
N SER A 147 3.79 -26.42 18.70
CA SER A 147 4.37 -27.00 19.92
C SER A 147 4.06 -26.18 21.17
N TYR A 148 4.00 -24.84 21.07
CA TYR A 148 3.55 -23.98 22.16
C TYR A 148 2.13 -24.36 22.58
N PHE A 149 1.21 -24.46 21.61
CA PHE A 149 -0.18 -24.77 21.88
C PHE A 149 -0.38 -26.21 22.38
N HIS A 150 0.31 -27.18 21.77
CA HIS A 150 0.25 -28.57 22.24
C HIS A 150 0.69 -28.68 23.70
N LYS A 151 1.80 -28.04 24.06
CA LYS A 151 2.34 -28.06 25.44
C LYS A 151 1.40 -27.40 26.44
N LYS A 152 0.74 -26.30 26.07
CA LYS A 152 -0.11 -25.53 27.00
C LYS A 152 -1.58 -25.98 27.04
N PHE A 153 -2.12 -26.56 25.95
CA PHE A 153 -3.55 -26.83 25.80
C PHE A 153 -3.87 -28.27 25.35
N GLY A 154 -2.88 -29.09 25.01
CA GLY A 154 -3.10 -30.44 24.48
C GLY A 154 -3.58 -30.48 23.02
N SER A 155 -4.10 -29.37 22.49
CA SER A 155 -4.53 -29.21 21.09
C SER A 155 -3.63 -28.22 20.33
N VAL A 156 -3.71 -28.23 19.00
CA VAL A 156 -2.86 -27.39 18.13
C VAL A 156 -3.66 -26.65 17.07
N PRO A 157 -3.33 -25.37 16.78
CA PRO A 157 -3.90 -24.65 15.65
C PRO A 157 -3.49 -25.28 14.31
N ARG A 158 -4.38 -25.16 13.33
CA ARG A 158 -4.23 -25.77 12.00
C ARG A 158 -3.38 -24.89 11.11
N ALA A 159 -2.24 -25.41 10.63
CA ALA A 159 -1.39 -24.68 9.69
C ALA A 159 -1.94 -24.79 8.26
N LEU A 160 -2.76 -23.82 7.83
CA LEU A 160 -3.39 -23.79 6.51
C LEU A 160 -2.83 -22.64 5.68
N ARG A 161 -2.43 -22.90 4.44
CA ARG A 161 -1.92 -21.86 3.54
C ARG A 161 -3.03 -21.01 2.94
N GLU A 162 -4.15 -21.65 2.64
CA GLU A 162 -5.34 -21.04 2.08
C GLU A 162 -6.38 -20.90 3.19
N GLN A 163 -7.08 -19.78 3.18
CA GLN A 163 -8.16 -19.48 4.11
C GLN A 163 -7.82 -19.56 5.61
N SER A 164 -6.57 -19.24 5.97
CA SER A 164 -6.18 -19.13 7.38
C SER A 164 -6.96 -18.02 8.10
N ASP A 165 -7.13 -18.17 9.41
CA ASP A 165 -7.69 -17.12 10.28
C ASP A 165 -6.64 -16.06 10.61
N TYR A 166 -5.39 -16.48 10.78
CA TYR A 166 -4.27 -15.62 11.16
C TYR A 166 -3.12 -15.70 10.15
N MET A 167 -2.52 -14.55 9.88
CA MET A 167 -1.31 -14.44 9.07
C MET A 167 -0.18 -13.91 9.94
N PHE A 168 0.89 -14.70 10.08
CA PHE A 168 2.10 -14.28 10.76
C PHE A 168 3.21 -13.98 9.77
N PHE A 169 4.07 -13.03 10.10
CA PHE A 169 5.27 -12.71 9.34
C PHE A 169 6.50 -12.90 10.20
N ILE A 170 7.53 -13.52 9.63
CA ILE A 170 8.87 -13.54 10.19
C ILE A 170 9.70 -12.53 9.42
N THR A 171 10.56 -11.82 10.13
CA THR A 171 11.53 -10.89 9.55
C THR A 171 12.92 -11.40 9.86
N PRO A 172 13.88 -11.29 8.91
CA PRO A 172 15.23 -11.79 9.15
C PRO A 172 15.90 -10.96 10.26
N PRO A 173 16.99 -11.48 10.84
CA PRO A 173 17.92 -10.66 11.61
C PRO A 173 18.29 -9.42 10.79
N SER A 174 18.16 -8.24 11.37
CA SER A 174 18.69 -7.03 10.77
C SER A 174 19.64 -6.38 11.74
N SER A 175 20.88 -6.17 11.33
CA SER A 175 21.91 -5.47 12.12
C SER A 175 21.44 -4.10 12.61
N GLU A 176 20.49 -3.49 11.90
CA GLU A 176 19.87 -2.21 12.26
C GLU A 176 18.79 -2.36 13.35
N CYS A 177 18.11 -3.51 13.44
CA CYS A 177 17.07 -3.83 14.45
C CYS A 177 17.66 -4.38 15.77
N GLY A 178 18.96 -4.25 15.98
CA GLY A 178 19.65 -4.96 17.05
C GLY A 178 19.73 -6.46 16.79
N GLY A 179 19.83 -6.86 15.50
CA GLY A 179 20.24 -8.17 14.98
C GLY A 179 19.35 -9.38 15.28
N GLY A 180 18.15 -9.19 15.78
CA GLY A 180 17.22 -10.27 16.13
C GLY A 180 16.15 -10.56 15.08
N VAL A 181 15.55 -11.75 15.16
CA VAL A 181 14.35 -12.11 14.39
C VAL A 181 13.11 -11.50 15.02
N GLY A 182 12.23 -10.92 14.22
CA GLY A 182 10.89 -10.49 14.66
C GLY A 182 9.78 -11.44 14.20
N LEU A 183 8.84 -11.79 15.10
CA LEU A 183 7.58 -12.41 14.75
C LEU A 183 6.45 -11.37 14.85
N TRP A 184 5.67 -11.26 13.77
CA TRP A 184 4.63 -10.27 13.60
C TRP A 184 3.30 -10.95 13.28
N VAL A 185 2.20 -10.31 13.65
CA VAL A 185 0.84 -10.69 13.22
C VAL A 185 0.25 -9.60 12.32
N ASP A 186 -0.49 -9.99 11.30
CA ASP A 186 -1.16 -9.06 10.40
C ASP A 186 -2.55 -8.68 10.92
N TYR A 187 -2.71 -7.44 11.38
CA TYR A 187 -3.97 -6.86 11.84
C TYR A 187 -4.93 -6.50 10.70
N SER A 188 -4.43 -6.46 9.46
CA SER A 188 -5.24 -6.16 8.28
C SER A 188 -5.73 -7.41 7.55
N TYR A 189 -5.17 -8.57 7.87
CA TYR A 189 -5.48 -9.82 7.19
C TYR A 189 -6.92 -10.28 7.46
N ARG A 190 -7.68 -10.46 6.38
CA ARG A 190 -9.02 -11.04 6.40
C ARG A 190 -8.96 -12.33 5.61
N ASN A 191 -9.62 -13.38 6.10
CA ASN A 191 -9.59 -14.71 5.51
C ASN A 191 -9.78 -14.66 3.97
N GLY A 192 -8.70 -14.94 3.21
CA GLY A 192 -8.69 -14.89 1.74
C GLY A 192 -8.34 -13.54 1.08
N ALA A 193 -8.39 -12.41 1.80
CA ALA A 193 -7.96 -11.10 1.32
C ALA A 193 -6.44 -10.96 1.40
N LYS A 194 -5.79 -10.63 0.27
CA LYS A 194 -4.31 -10.68 0.15
C LYS A 194 -3.61 -9.37 0.49
N SER A 195 -4.32 -8.24 0.53
CA SER A 195 -3.77 -6.90 0.78
C SER A 195 -4.91 -5.90 1.01
N LEU A 196 -4.66 -4.85 1.78
CA LEU A 196 -5.60 -3.72 1.94
C LEU A 196 -5.99 -3.07 0.61
N ASN A 197 -5.06 -3.08 -0.36
CA ASN A 197 -5.27 -2.51 -1.69
C ASN A 197 -5.77 -3.52 -2.72
N SER A 198 -6.23 -4.70 -2.30
CA SER A 198 -6.83 -5.68 -3.21
C SER A 198 -8.29 -5.37 -3.56
N THR A 199 -8.68 -4.08 -3.66
CA THR A 199 -9.97 -3.70 -4.27
C THR A 199 -10.11 -4.21 -5.71
N GLU A 200 -9.01 -4.69 -6.31
CA GLU A 200 -9.05 -5.67 -7.38
C GLU A 200 -9.42 -7.03 -6.75
N ALA A 201 -10.70 -7.39 -6.80
CA ALA A 201 -11.28 -8.66 -6.30
C ALA A 201 -10.56 -9.92 -6.81
N HIS A 202 -9.63 -9.78 -7.75
CA HIS A 202 -8.71 -10.78 -8.21
C HIS A 202 -7.31 -10.25 -7.93
N GLY A 203 -6.56 -10.91 -7.04
CA GLY A 203 -5.15 -10.57 -6.81
C GLY A 203 -4.36 -10.48 -8.13
N PRO A 204 -3.12 -9.93 -8.12
CA PRO A 204 -2.39 -9.55 -9.33
C PRO A 204 -2.53 -10.62 -10.40
N SER A 205 -3.06 -10.23 -11.54
CA SER A 205 -3.32 -11.15 -12.63
C SER A 205 -2.03 -11.92 -12.97
N PRO A 206 -2.11 -13.14 -13.54
CA PRO A 206 -0.92 -13.83 -14.03
C PRO A 206 -0.07 -12.95 -14.96
N GLU A 207 -0.68 -11.96 -15.63
CA GLU A 207 0.00 -10.96 -16.45
C GLU A 207 0.78 -9.92 -15.62
N ASP A 208 0.27 -9.46 -14.48
CA ASP A 208 0.97 -8.50 -13.59
C ASP A 208 2.23 -9.11 -12.96
N LYS A 209 2.28 -10.45 -12.85
CA LYS A 209 3.48 -11.17 -12.43
C LYS A 209 4.53 -11.30 -13.53
N ARG A 210 4.11 -11.32 -14.80
CA ARG A 210 5.00 -11.43 -15.97
C ARG A 210 5.52 -10.07 -16.42
N CYS A 211 4.69 -9.02 -16.30
CA CYS A 211 5.03 -7.65 -16.64
C CYS A 211 4.65 -6.71 -15.49
N PRO A 212 5.44 -6.63 -14.42
CA PRO A 212 5.22 -5.69 -13.32
C PRO A 212 5.07 -4.27 -13.88
N GLY A 213 4.04 -3.55 -13.45
CA GLY A 213 3.82 -2.17 -13.87
C GLY A 213 3.00 -2.01 -15.15
N LYS A 214 2.54 -3.11 -15.79
CA LYS A 214 1.63 -3.02 -16.94
C LYS A 214 0.35 -2.25 -16.57
N HIS A 215 -0.31 -2.65 -15.49
CA HIS A 215 -1.49 -1.95 -14.97
C HIS A 215 -1.17 -1.17 -13.70
N LEU A 216 -1.64 0.07 -13.64
CA LEU A 216 -1.47 0.95 -12.49
C LEU A 216 -2.31 0.44 -11.32
N ARG A 217 -1.69 0.24 -10.15
CA ARG A 217 -2.42 -0.11 -8.92
C ARG A 217 -3.02 1.15 -8.29
N GLY A 218 -4.16 0.99 -7.60
CA GLY A 218 -4.81 2.08 -6.86
C GLY A 218 -3.89 2.77 -5.85
N SER A 219 -3.03 2.02 -5.16
CA SER A 219 -2.06 2.60 -4.20
C SER A 219 -1.00 3.48 -4.84
N VAL A 220 -0.57 3.13 -6.05
CA VAL A 220 0.37 3.93 -6.84
C VAL A 220 -0.34 5.15 -7.40
N ALA A 221 -1.58 5.00 -7.88
CA ALA A 221 -2.41 6.12 -8.31
C ALA A 221 -2.62 7.14 -7.17
N ALA A 222 -2.91 6.68 -5.95
CA ALA A 222 -3.02 7.54 -4.78
C ALA A 222 -1.70 8.28 -4.48
N ALA A 223 -0.56 7.58 -4.55
CA ALA A 223 0.75 8.21 -4.36
C ALA A 223 1.07 9.25 -5.44
N ILE A 224 0.69 8.99 -6.69
CA ILE A 224 0.82 9.94 -7.79
C ILE A 224 -0.03 11.18 -7.53
N LEU A 225 -1.28 11.03 -7.08
CA LEU A 225 -2.16 12.16 -6.74
C LEU A 225 -1.56 13.00 -5.59
N CYS A 226 -0.96 12.35 -4.59
CA CYS A 226 -0.15 13.00 -3.55
C CYS A 226 1.02 13.80 -4.14
N GLY A 227 1.85 13.17 -4.96
CA GLY A 227 3.02 13.80 -5.60
C GLY A 227 2.65 14.98 -6.50
N ALA A 228 1.53 14.86 -7.22
CA ALA A 228 0.95 15.92 -8.04
C ALA A 228 0.27 17.03 -7.22
N ARG A 229 0.11 16.84 -5.90
CA ARG A 229 -0.60 17.74 -4.98
C ARG A 229 -2.01 18.04 -5.48
N TYR A 230 -2.76 16.99 -5.82
CA TYR A 230 -4.17 17.08 -6.16
C TYR A 230 -4.99 17.51 -4.93
N VAL A 231 -5.89 18.46 -5.12
CA VAL A 231 -6.82 18.94 -4.08
C VAL A 231 -8.25 18.87 -4.61
N PRO A 232 -9.07 17.94 -4.09
CA PRO A 232 -10.48 17.85 -4.43
C PRO A 232 -11.21 19.19 -4.28
N GLY A 233 -12.17 19.46 -5.16
CA GLY A 233 -12.97 20.70 -5.14
C GLY A 233 -12.21 21.94 -5.64
N ARG A 234 -10.88 22.00 -5.53
CA ARG A 234 -10.04 23.05 -6.14
C ARG A 234 -9.63 22.70 -7.57
N ASP A 235 -9.11 21.50 -7.74
CA ASP A 235 -8.51 21.07 -9.00
C ASP A 235 -9.56 20.50 -9.97
N VAL A 236 -9.48 20.91 -11.23
CA VAL A 236 -10.09 20.22 -12.37
C VAL A 236 -9.03 19.28 -12.91
N LEU A 237 -9.18 17.99 -12.63
CA LEU A 237 -8.23 16.95 -13.00
C LEU A 237 -8.60 16.37 -14.36
N VAL A 238 -7.64 16.40 -15.29
CA VAL A 238 -7.82 15.80 -16.62
C VAL A 238 -6.72 14.80 -16.92
N ASP A 239 -7.13 13.62 -17.36
CA ASP A 239 -6.26 12.59 -17.95
C ASP A 239 -6.64 12.41 -19.43
N PRO A 240 -6.00 13.15 -20.35
CA PRO A 240 -6.34 13.12 -21.77
C PRO A 240 -5.95 11.82 -22.48
N TYR A 241 -5.26 10.91 -21.76
CA TYR A 241 -4.87 9.60 -22.25
C TYR A 241 -5.08 8.55 -21.15
N CYS A 242 -6.34 8.37 -20.75
CA CYS A 242 -6.77 7.57 -19.60
C CYS A 242 -6.80 6.05 -19.90
N GLU A 243 -5.63 5.51 -20.21
CA GLU A 243 -5.38 4.07 -20.31
C GLU A 243 -5.53 3.38 -18.93
N ASP A 244 -5.35 2.05 -18.88
CA ASP A 244 -5.48 1.25 -17.65
C ASP A 244 -6.83 1.41 -16.94
N GLY A 245 -7.90 1.55 -17.74
CA GLY A 245 -9.25 1.72 -17.22
C GLY A 245 -9.44 2.99 -16.40
N GLY A 246 -8.66 4.05 -16.63
CA GLY A 246 -8.82 5.34 -15.95
C GLY A 246 -8.53 5.30 -14.45
N THR A 247 -7.63 4.41 -14.01
CA THR A 247 -7.33 4.19 -12.59
C THR A 247 -6.99 5.48 -11.82
N LEU A 248 -6.24 6.41 -12.44
CA LEU A 248 -5.94 7.72 -11.84
C LEU A 248 -7.20 8.54 -11.54
N LEU A 249 -8.12 8.61 -12.51
CA LEU A 249 -9.37 9.35 -12.38
C LEU A 249 -10.33 8.69 -11.39
N VAL A 250 -10.40 7.35 -11.39
CA VAL A 250 -11.20 6.58 -10.43
C VAL A 250 -10.71 6.85 -9.00
N GLU A 251 -9.40 6.80 -8.78
CA GLU A 251 -8.84 7.05 -7.44
C GLU A 251 -9.02 8.51 -7.02
N ALA A 252 -8.84 9.47 -7.93
CA ALA A 252 -9.08 10.89 -7.66
C ALA A 252 -10.55 11.18 -7.31
N ARG A 253 -11.49 10.49 -7.98
CA ARG A 253 -12.92 10.57 -7.67
C ARG A 253 -13.21 9.99 -6.29
N ARG A 254 -12.70 8.80 -5.98
CA ARG A 254 -12.85 8.17 -4.65
C ARG A 254 -12.30 9.07 -3.55
N TRP A 255 -11.15 9.68 -3.79
CA TRP A 255 -10.55 10.66 -2.88
C TRP A 255 -11.46 11.87 -2.69
N ALA A 256 -11.95 12.48 -3.77
CA ALA A 256 -12.85 13.63 -3.69
C ALA A 256 -14.14 13.30 -2.92
N GLN A 257 -14.66 12.08 -3.11
CA GLN A 257 -15.82 11.57 -2.40
C GLN A 257 -15.50 11.07 -0.98
N ARG A 258 -14.25 11.21 -0.52
CA ARG A 258 -13.78 10.71 0.79
C ARG A 258 -14.13 9.25 1.04
N LEU A 259 -14.21 8.44 -0.03
CA LEU A 259 -14.53 7.03 0.05
C LEU A 259 -13.33 6.29 0.62
N ASP A 260 -13.47 5.72 1.81
CA ASP A 260 -12.39 4.95 2.41
C ASP A 260 -12.14 3.67 1.59
N PRO A 261 -10.88 3.26 1.34
CA PRO A 261 -10.58 2.11 0.48
C PRO A 261 -11.17 0.82 1.04
N GLY A 262 -11.24 0.73 2.37
CA GLY A 262 -11.80 -0.40 3.10
C GLY A 262 -13.30 -0.59 2.91
N VAL A 263 -14.07 0.37 2.35
CA VAL A 263 -15.53 0.27 2.18
C VAL A 263 -15.94 -0.69 1.08
N HIS A 264 -15.15 -0.78 0.01
CA HIS A 264 -15.51 -1.51 -1.21
C HIS A 264 -15.03 -2.97 -1.23
N ALA A 265 -14.38 -3.44 -0.17
CA ALA A 265 -14.05 -4.85 -0.04
C ALA A 265 -15.30 -5.59 0.44
N ASP A 266 -15.68 -6.72 -0.16
CA ASP A 266 -16.75 -7.59 0.38
C ASP A 266 -16.47 -8.02 1.84
N ALA A 267 -15.20 -7.94 2.25
CA ALA A 267 -14.74 -8.19 3.61
C ALA A 267 -14.82 -6.97 4.55
N ALA A 268 -15.20 -5.77 4.08
CA ALA A 268 -15.17 -4.48 4.79
C ALA A 268 -15.86 -4.50 6.16
N SER A 269 -17.02 -5.16 6.21
CA SER A 269 -17.91 -5.21 7.36
C SER A 269 -17.43 -6.13 8.47
N SER A 270 -16.57 -7.11 8.18
CA SER A 270 -16.02 -8.01 9.19
C SER A 270 -14.70 -7.50 9.74
N LYS A 271 -14.61 -7.48 11.07
CA LYS A 271 -13.36 -7.16 11.76
C LYS A 271 -12.33 -8.26 11.49
N PRO A 272 -11.05 -7.92 11.20
CA PRO A 272 -9.98 -8.91 11.17
C PRO A 272 -9.85 -9.61 12.54
N LEU A 273 -9.63 -10.93 12.55
CA LEU A 273 -9.58 -11.71 13.80
C LEU A 273 -8.40 -11.32 14.71
N ALA A 274 -7.28 -10.92 14.11
CA ALA A 274 -6.12 -10.43 14.83
C ALA A 274 -6.25 -8.97 15.29
N PHE A 275 -7.24 -8.21 14.77
CA PHE A 275 -7.38 -6.79 15.07
C PHE A 275 -7.67 -6.57 16.56
N PRO A 276 -6.86 -5.76 17.26
CA PRO A 276 -7.11 -5.44 18.66
C PRO A 276 -8.34 -4.54 18.75
N GLY A 277 -9.37 -4.98 19.48
CA GLY A 277 -10.64 -4.27 19.61
C GLY A 277 -11.85 -5.19 19.52
N SER A 278 -12.97 -4.75 20.08
CA SER A 278 -14.25 -5.48 20.01
C SER A 278 -14.91 -5.35 18.64
N GLU A 279 -15.81 -6.27 18.32
CA GLU A 279 -16.69 -6.17 17.14
C GLU A 279 -17.54 -4.89 17.18
N ASP A 280 -18.00 -4.50 18.36
CA ASP A 280 -18.85 -3.30 18.51
C ASP A 280 -18.07 -2.02 18.23
N LEU A 281 -16.81 -1.93 18.68
CA LEU A 281 -15.93 -0.81 18.34
C LEU A 281 -15.67 -0.76 16.83
N TRP A 282 -15.36 -1.90 16.22
CA TRP A 282 -15.16 -1.98 14.77
C TRP A 282 -16.39 -1.49 14.01
N ARG A 283 -17.58 -1.98 14.37
CA ARG A 283 -18.85 -1.58 13.76
C ARG A 283 -19.10 -0.08 13.89
N ALA A 284 -18.90 0.48 15.09
CA ALA A 284 -19.07 1.91 15.32
C ALA A 284 -18.11 2.76 14.45
N LEU A 285 -16.85 2.34 14.30
CA LEU A 285 -15.87 3.04 13.46
C LEU A 285 -16.18 2.92 11.95
N VAL A 286 -16.72 1.78 11.51
CA VAL A 286 -17.24 1.62 10.14
C VAL A 286 -18.43 2.53 9.89
N GLU A 287 -19.39 2.60 10.82
CA GLU A 287 -20.57 3.48 10.73
C GLU A 287 -20.17 4.97 10.71
N GLU A 288 -19.20 5.37 11.55
CA GLU A 288 -18.63 6.72 11.53
C GLU A 288 -18.01 7.04 10.16
N SER A 289 -17.27 6.09 9.59
CA SER A 289 -16.62 6.25 8.28
C SER A 289 -17.63 6.35 7.14
N ALA A 290 -18.68 5.53 7.17
CA ALA A 290 -19.79 5.60 6.22
C ALA A 290 -20.55 6.93 6.33
N SER A 291 -20.75 7.44 7.55
CA SER A 291 -21.42 8.73 7.79
C SER A 291 -20.65 9.92 7.19
N ARG A 292 -19.31 9.89 7.23
CA ARG A 292 -18.45 10.90 6.56
C ARG A 292 -18.62 10.92 5.05
N GLN A 293 -19.02 9.80 4.45
CA GLN A 293 -19.16 9.62 3.01
C GLN A 293 -20.55 10.02 2.48
N LEU A 294 -21.58 9.94 3.32
CA LEU A 294 -22.93 10.41 2.98
C LEU A 294 -23.01 11.94 2.79
N GLY A 295 -22.06 12.69 3.36
CA GLY A 295 -21.87 14.12 3.10
C GLY A 295 -20.89 14.43 1.96
N SER A 296 -20.48 13.43 1.18
CA SER A 296 -19.44 13.60 0.17
C SER A 296 -19.94 14.33 -1.08
N ASP A 297 -19.12 15.29 -1.51
CA ASP A 297 -19.42 16.23 -2.56
C ASP A 297 -19.48 15.52 -3.92
N THR A 298 -20.56 15.69 -4.67
CA THR A 298 -20.71 15.13 -6.04
C THR A 298 -19.86 15.91 -7.06
N THR A 299 -19.12 16.92 -6.63
CA THR A 299 -18.32 17.88 -7.40
C THR A 299 -16.94 17.37 -7.82
N ALA A 300 -16.72 16.05 -7.86
CA ALA A 300 -15.45 15.51 -8.37
C ALA A 300 -15.29 15.86 -9.86
N ARG A 301 -14.55 16.94 -10.14
CA ARG A 301 -14.24 17.46 -11.48
C ARG A 301 -13.06 16.71 -12.07
N VAL A 302 -13.34 15.45 -12.43
CA VAL A 302 -12.38 14.55 -13.09
C VAL A 302 -12.89 14.26 -14.50
N PHE A 303 -12.01 14.36 -15.50
CA PHE A 303 -12.35 14.11 -16.90
C PHE A 303 -11.22 13.36 -17.60
N GLY A 304 -11.56 12.57 -18.62
CA GLY A 304 -10.53 11.96 -19.45
C GLY A 304 -10.98 11.55 -20.84
N ALA A 305 -10.01 11.08 -21.61
CA ALA A 305 -10.23 10.55 -22.95
C ALA A 305 -9.42 9.28 -23.17
N CYS A 306 -10.01 8.32 -23.88
CA CYS A 306 -9.34 7.10 -24.29
C CYS A 306 -9.94 6.64 -25.62
N VAL A 307 -9.07 6.36 -26.60
CA VAL A 307 -9.49 5.87 -27.91
C VAL A 307 -9.82 4.38 -27.88
N ASP A 308 -9.13 3.59 -27.05
CA ASP A 308 -9.40 2.16 -26.90
C ASP A 308 -10.80 1.92 -26.27
N PRO A 309 -11.74 1.27 -26.99
CA PRO A 309 -13.06 0.98 -26.46
C PRO A 309 -13.04 0.10 -25.21
N VAL A 310 -12.05 -0.79 -25.05
CA VAL A 310 -11.98 -1.71 -23.90
C VAL A 310 -11.59 -0.95 -22.64
N ASN A 311 -10.50 -0.18 -22.68
CA ASN A 311 -10.09 0.65 -21.54
C ASN A 311 -11.11 1.73 -21.22
N ARG A 312 -11.72 2.37 -22.22
CA ARG A 312 -12.82 3.32 -22.01
C ARG A 312 -14.03 2.67 -21.33
N ALA A 313 -14.43 1.47 -21.74
CA ALA A 313 -15.53 0.76 -21.09
C ALA A 313 -15.21 0.41 -19.64
N LYS A 314 -13.97 -0.02 -19.34
CA LYS A 314 -13.49 -0.25 -17.96
C LYS A 314 -13.56 1.04 -17.13
N ALA A 315 -13.04 2.15 -17.67
CA ALA A 315 -13.06 3.44 -16.99
C ALA A 315 -14.48 3.91 -16.67
N ARG A 316 -15.42 3.78 -17.62
CA ARG A 316 -16.83 4.15 -17.44
C ARG A 316 -17.56 3.32 -16.38
N ARG A 317 -17.09 2.11 -16.05
CA ARG A 317 -17.64 1.34 -14.91
C ARG A 317 -17.28 1.98 -13.57
N GLY A 318 -16.10 2.59 -13.45
CA GLY A 318 -15.67 3.32 -12.24
C GLY A 318 -16.03 4.80 -12.23
N LEU A 319 -16.33 5.38 -13.40
CA LEU A 319 -16.59 6.80 -13.62
C LEU A 319 -17.94 6.99 -14.34
N PRO A 320 -19.06 7.10 -13.60
CA PRO A 320 -20.38 7.28 -14.20
C PRO A 320 -20.53 8.67 -14.84
N GLY A 321 -21.45 8.82 -15.80
CA GLY A 321 -21.90 10.14 -16.29
C GLY A 321 -21.09 10.76 -17.44
N GLY A 322 -20.45 9.97 -18.31
CA GLY A 322 -19.80 10.49 -19.52
C GLY A 322 -18.44 11.17 -19.28
N ILE A 323 -17.86 10.98 -18.10
CA ILE A 323 -16.53 11.49 -17.68
C ILE A 323 -15.41 11.15 -18.67
N VAL A 324 -15.53 10.00 -19.35
CA VAL A 324 -14.53 9.51 -20.30
C VAL A 324 -15.06 9.57 -21.73
N SER A 325 -14.44 10.43 -22.54
CA SER A 325 -14.74 10.61 -23.97
C SER A 325 -13.92 9.68 -24.87
N ALA A 326 -14.42 9.47 -26.09
CA ALA A 326 -13.71 8.75 -27.14
C ALA A 326 -13.05 9.78 -28.07
N ALA A 327 -11.87 10.26 -27.70
CA ALA A 327 -11.11 11.24 -28.48
C ALA A 327 -9.60 10.96 -28.36
N PRO A 328 -8.81 11.18 -29.42
CA PRO A 328 -7.36 11.28 -29.32
C PRO A 328 -6.96 12.58 -28.60
N LEU A 329 -5.70 12.65 -28.15
CA LEU A 329 -5.15 13.75 -27.34
C LEU A 329 -5.44 15.14 -27.95
N LEU A 330 -5.05 15.37 -29.20
CA LEU A 330 -5.17 16.68 -29.86
C LEU A 330 -6.62 17.12 -30.12
N GLU A 331 -7.55 16.17 -30.26
CA GLU A 331 -8.97 16.48 -30.51
C GLU A 331 -9.79 16.58 -29.22
N TYR A 332 -9.23 16.15 -28.09
CA TYR A 332 -9.98 16.10 -26.85
C TYR A 332 -10.15 17.49 -26.24
N VAL A 333 -11.40 17.93 -26.12
CA VAL A 333 -11.75 19.14 -25.36
C VAL A 333 -12.43 18.73 -24.06
N PRO A 334 -11.82 18.97 -22.89
CA PRO A 334 -12.44 18.63 -21.62
C PRO A 334 -13.63 19.56 -21.35
N PRO A 335 -14.68 19.08 -20.63
CA PRO A 335 -15.86 19.90 -20.31
C PRO A 335 -15.54 21.17 -19.51
N GLU A 336 -14.48 21.13 -18.71
CA GLU A 336 -13.97 22.28 -17.96
C GLU A 336 -12.46 22.44 -18.20
N PRO A 337 -11.92 23.68 -18.19
CA PRO A 337 -10.49 23.91 -18.33
C PRO A 337 -9.69 23.23 -17.20
N PRO A 338 -8.68 22.39 -17.52
CA PRO A 338 -7.87 21.72 -16.52
C PRO A 338 -7.05 22.72 -15.71
N THR A 339 -7.00 22.50 -14.39
CA THR A 339 -5.98 23.11 -13.52
C THR A 339 -4.86 22.12 -13.20
N LEU A 340 -5.14 20.81 -13.35
CA LEU A 340 -4.20 19.72 -13.20
C LEU A 340 -4.39 18.73 -14.35
N ILE A 341 -3.33 18.54 -15.13
CA ILE A 341 -3.23 17.46 -16.12
C ILE A 341 -2.35 16.39 -15.49
N LEU A 342 -2.88 15.17 -15.39
CA LEU A 342 -2.17 14.04 -14.86
C LEU A 342 -2.45 12.83 -15.75
N THR A 343 -1.41 12.33 -16.40
CA THR A 343 -1.56 11.28 -17.40
C THR A 343 -0.40 10.31 -17.39
N ARG A 344 -0.56 9.19 -18.07
CA ARG A 344 0.48 8.19 -18.28
C ARG A 344 0.94 8.25 -19.73
N SER A 345 2.24 8.26 -19.97
CA SER A 345 2.73 8.21 -21.36
C SER A 345 2.42 6.86 -21.99
N PRO A 346 2.24 6.79 -23.33
CA PRO A 346 2.07 5.53 -24.05
C PRO A 346 3.21 4.55 -23.75
N GLN A 347 2.92 3.26 -23.66
CA GLN A 347 3.94 2.23 -23.38
C GLN A 347 5.06 2.23 -24.43
N ARG A 348 4.74 2.52 -25.69
CA ARG A 348 5.73 2.61 -26.79
C ARG A 348 6.76 3.72 -26.55
N ALA A 349 6.38 4.78 -25.84
CA ALA A 349 7.28 5.88 -25.50
C ALA A 349 8.34 5.46 -24.46
N TRP A 350 8.09 4.42 -23.64
CA TRP A 350 9.03 4.03 -22.58
C TRP A 350 10.33 3.43 -23.12
N SER A 351 10.30 2.91 -24.35
CA SER A 351 11.44 2.27 -25.01
C SER A 351 11.95 3.04 -26.23
N SER A 352 11.33 4.16 -26.60
CA SER A 352 11.68 4.94 -27.80
C SER A 352 11.68 6.44 -27.49
N PRO A 353 12.86 7.08 -27.49
CA PRO A 353 12.99 8.51 -27.20
C PRO A 353 12.29 9.40 -28.21
N ASP A 354 12.31 9.00 -29.48
CA ASP A 354 11.63 9.73 -30.57
C ASP A 354 10.12 9.74 -30.34
N VAL A 355 9.53 8.57 -30.05
CA VAL A 355 8.10 8.46 -29.73
C VAL A 355 7.74 9.23 -28.46
N ALA A 356 8.62 9.22 -27.45
CA ALA A 356 8.43 9.99 -26.23
C ALA A 356 8.47 11.51 -26.51
N GLY A 357 9.39 11.96 -27.35
CA GLY A 357 9.54 13.36 -27.75
C GLY A 357 8.35 13.87 -28.55
N GLU A 358 7.92 13.12 -29.57
CA GLU A 358 6.74 13.44 -30.39
C GLU A 358 5.47 13.53 -29.54
N TRP A 359 5.20 12.52 -28.72
CA TRP A 359 4.02 12.52 -27.85
C TRP A 359 4.07 13.63 -26.79
N MET A 360 5.25 13.94 -26.25
CA MET A 360 5.40 15.06 -25.33
C MET A 360 5.17 16.41 -26.00
N ALA A 361 5.58 16.58 -27.26
CA ALA A 361 5.30 17.79 -28.03
C ALA A 361 3.78 17.97 -28.22
N GLU A 362 3.07 16.92 -28.61
CA GLU A 362 1.60 16.94 -28.72
C GLU A 362 0.92 17.29 -27.38
N LEU A 363 1.38 16.68 -26.27
CA LEU A 363 0.83 16.98 -24.95
C LEU A 363 1.07 18.43 -24.54
N LYS A 364 2.25 18.98 -24.81
CA LYS A 364 2.57 20.38 -24.54
C LYS A 364 1.73 21.32 -25.40
N GLU A 365 1.60 21.04 -26.69
CA GLU A 365 0.77 21.81 -27.61
C GLU A 365 -0.67 21.84 -27.11
N TRP A 366 -1.25 20.68 -26.83
CA TRP A 366 -2.60 20.57 -26.29
C TRP A 366 -2.76 21.31 -24.95
N ALA A 367 -1.82 21.12 -24.02
CA ALA A 367 -1.85 21.76 -22.70
C ALA A 367 -1.69 23.29 -22.77
N SER A 368 -1.02 23.81 -23.81
CA SER A 368 -0.82 25.24 -24.02
C SER A 368 -2.12 26.01 -24.29
N GLY A 369 -3.17 25.30 -24.75
CA GLY A 369 -4.51 25.85 -24.92
C GLY A 369 -5.21 26.23 -23.62
N PHE A 370 -4.65 25.87 -22.46
CA PHE A 370 -5.24 26.12 -21.15
C PHE A 370 -4.41 27.08 -20.31
N ARG A 371 -5.09 27.80 -19.41
CA ARG A 371 -4.46 28.81 -18.57
C ARG A 371 -3.60 28.17 -17.47
N ARG A 372 -2.32 27.97 -17.77
CA ARG A 372 -1.26 27.52 -16.83
C ARG A 372 -1.64 26.26 -16.02
N PRO A 373 -2.05 25.15 -16.64
CA PRO A 373 -2.27 23.91 -15.92
C PRO A 373 -0.96 23.41 -15.31
N ARG A 374 -1.05 22.74 -14.15
CA ARG A 374 0.06 21.90 -13.68
C ARG A 374 0.02 20.60 -14.45
N VAL A 375 1.12 20.21 -15.09
CA VAL A 375 1.16 19.00 -15.93
C VAL A 375 2.12 18.00 -15.33
N PHE A 376 1.62 16.79 -15.11
CA PHE A 376 2.40 15.67 -14.60
C PHE A 376 2.20 14.45 -15.48
N VAL A 377 3.30 13.74 -15.74
CA VAL A 377 3.33 12.55 -16.59
C VAL A 377 3.98 11.40 -15.83
N LEU A 378 3.26 10.30 -15.67
CA LEU A 378 3.87 9.02 -15.31
C LEU A 378 4.50 8.43 -16.57
N HIS A 379 5.83 8.31 -16.57
CA HIS A 379 6.59 7.69 -17.66
C HIS A 379 7.26 6.42 -17.13
N GLY A 380 7.25 5.35 -17.93
CA GLY A 380 7.73 4.04 -17.50
C GLY A 380 9.24 3.97 -17.21
N PRO A 381 9.70 2.82 -16.69
CA PRO A 381 11.11 2.63 -16.37
C PRO A 381 11.93 2.61 -17.66
N GLY A 382 13.04 3.34 -17.67
CA GLY A 382 13.89 3.46 -18.85
C GLY A 382 14.56 4.81 -18.91
N GLN A 383 14.31 5.55 -20.00
CA GLN A 383 14.92 6.85 -20.24
C GLN A 383 14.13 7.97 -19.55
N PRO A 384 14.83 9.02 -19.08
CA PRO A 384 14.17 10.19 -18.52
C PRO A 384 13.39 10.94 -19.59
N LEU A 385 12.29 11.58 -19.17
CA LEU A 385 11.46 12.38 -20.05
C LEU A 385 12.11 13.76 -20.27
N CYS A 386 12.37 14.13 -21.53
CA CYS A 386 12.92 15.44 -21.87
C CYS A 386 11.98 16.58 -21.41
N ASP A 387 12.57 17.73 -21.07
CA ASP A 387 11.85 18.95 -20.62
C ASP A 387 10.91 18.74 -19.44
N ALA A 388 11.21 17.76 -18.60
CA ALA A 388 10.43 17.47 -17.41
C ALA A 388 11.36 17.24 -16.21
N GLN A 389 10.88 17.60 -15.03
CA GLN A 389 11.58 17.38 -13.77
C GLN A 389 10.99 16.16 -13.09
N GLU A 390 11.82 15.18 -12.74
CA GLU A 390 11.37 14.06 -11.90
C GLU A 390 10.95 14.58 -10.51
N VAL A 391 9.75 14.18 -10.08
CA VAL A 391 9.19 14.56 -8.78
C VAL A 391 9.06 13.36 -7.84
N LEU A 392 8.83 12.15 -8.40
CA LEU A 392 8.65 10.94 -7.61
C LEU A 392 9.08 9.71 -8.41
N TYR A 393 10.02 8.92 -7.89
CA TYR A 393 10.38 7.61 -8.44
C TYR A 393 9.44 6.52 -7.89
N LEU A 394 8.87 5.70 -8.77
CA LEU A 394 7.85 4.68 -8.45
C LEU A 394 8.30 3.26 -8.82
N GLY A 395 9.61 3.01 -8.85
CA GLY A 395 10.17 1.69 -9.10
C GLY A 395 9.88 1.19 -10.52
N HIS A 396 9.29 0.00 -10.62
CA HIS A 396 8.95 -0.62 -11.90
C HIS A 396 7.79 0.06 -12.63
N TYR A 397 7.07 0.98 -11.98
CA TYR A 397 6.09 1.84 -12.65
C TYR A 397 6.74 3.01 -13.41
N GLY A 398 8.03 3.25 -13.16
CA GLY A 398 8.80 4.37 -13.70
C GLY A 398 8.80 5.56 -12.76
N SER A 399 8.75 6.78 -13.31
CA SER A 399 8.80 8.02 -12.53
C SER A 399 7.67 8.98 -12.91
N LEU A 400 7.21 9.73 -11.92
CA LEU A 400 6.32 10.87 -12.12
C LEU A 400 7.17 12.11 -12.40
N TYR A 401 6.95 12.69 -13.58
CA TYR A 401 7.61 13.90 -14.02
C TYR A 401 6.64 15.08 -13.98
N ARG A 402 7.10 16.25 -13.56
CA ARG A 402 6.43 17.52 -13.77
C ARG A 402 6.96 18.13 -15.06
N VAL A 403 6.06 18.37 -16.02
CA VAL A 403 6.44 19.02 -17.28
C VAL A 403 6.76 20.47 -16.99
N LEU A 404 7.92 20.92 -17.46
CA LEU A 404 8.32 22.31 -17.31
C LEU A 404 7.59 23.14 -18.38
N PRO A 405 7.11 24.35 -18.03
CA PRO A 405 6.67 25.28 -19.06
C PRO A 405 7.84 25.49 -20.01
N GLU A 406 7.58 25.55 -21.32
CA GLU A 406 8.61 26.02 -22.23
C GLU A 406 9.12 27.36 -21.70
N ALA A 407 10.44 27.45 -21.50
CA ALA A 407 11.08 28.70 -21.14
C ALA A 407 10.56 29.71 -22.16
N SER A 408 9.81 30.70 -21.67
CA SER A 408 9.20 31.70 -22.51
C SER A 408 10.29 32.21 -23.43
N ARG A 409 10.16 31.97 -24.74
CA ARG A 409 10.88 32.76 -25.72
C ARG A 409 10.41 34.20 -25.48
N LEU A 410 11.17 34.91 -24.64
CA LEU A 410 11.12 36.35 -24.51
C LEU A 410 11.53 36.97 -25.85
#